data_AF-A0A7Y2FMD7-F1
#
_entry.id   AF-A0A7Y2FMD7-F1
#
_cell.length_a   1.000
_cell.length_b   1.000
_cell.length_c   1.000
_cell.angle_alpha   90.00
_cell.angle_beta   90.00
_cell.angle_gamma   90.00
#
_symmetry.space_group_name_H-M   'P 1'
#
loop_
_entity.id
_entity.type
_entity.pdbx_description
1 polymer ?
#
loop_
_entity_poly.entity_id
_entity_poly.type
_entity_poly.pdbx_seq_one_letter_code
_entity_poly.pdbx_strand_id
1 'polypeptide(L)'
;MNSREIDAATAQLLQRYGFEDIPFEKLKQQMLRGELGEAQNRITGIVEPPEAGDLQALPPLGSDLRRALTERGQEAMRRGEVAAVILAGGMATRFGGVVKAAVEVLDGKSFLELKLEDVRAVAERADARIPVYLMSSFATDEAIRTMAEPLSTERVPIETFSQFISLRIAPDGALFRDESGALSPHAPGHGDLTFGLRRSGVLEAFRARGGRVLMMSNVDNLTATLDPAIIGAHLEFGAALTAEMAPKEPGDKGGAPARVDGRAQIVEAFRFPEDFDQERIPVFNTNTFVLDAAAIDAEFALTWFAVNKAVDGKPAIQFERLVGELTSFLDSAFLRVERHGPDARFQPIKTPEDMDKERPDIVKALKARGSL
;
A
#
# COMPACT_ATOMS: atom_id res chain seq x y z
N MET A 1 15.21 -8.71 -24.93
CA MET A 1 15.94 -7.42 -24.99
C MET A 1 17.31 -7.62 -25.63
N ASN A 2 17.72 -6.74 -26.54
CA ASN A 2 19.07 -6.78 -27.11
C ASN A 2 20.04 -6.21 -26.07
N SER A 3 21.09 -6.95 -25.68
CA SER A 3 22.09 -6.53 -24.67
C SER A 3 22.83 -5.22 -24.99
N ARG A 4 22.59 -4.60 -26.16
CA ARG A 4 23.23 -3.37 -26.62
C ARG A 4 22.52 -2.09 -26.19
N GLU A 5 21.31 -2.15 -25.64
CA GLU A 5 20.52 -0.96 -25.28
C GLU A 5 20.61 -0.57 -23.80
N ILE A 6 21.06 -1.48 -22.93
CA ILE A 6 21.13 -1.29 -21.48
C ILE A 6 22.61 -1.23 -21.09
N ASP A 7 23.03 -0.12 -20.48
CA ASP A 7 24.39 0.02 -19.96
C ASP A 7 24.61 -0.88 -18.72
N ALA A 8 25.88 -1.12 -18.36
CA ALA A 8 26.24 -2.04 -17.30
C ALA A 8 25.72 -1.62 -15.91
N ALA A 9 25.65 -0.32 -15.62
CA ALA A 9 25.15 0.17 -14.34
C ALA A 9 23.64 -0.05 -14.23
N THR A 10 22.90 0.26 -15.29
CA THR A 10 21.46 -0.01 -15.37
C THR A 10 21.18 -1.51 -15.28
N ALA A 11 21.96 -2.36 -15.96
CA ALA A 11 21.80 -3.80 -15.88
C ALA A 11 21.98 -4.35 -14.44
N GLN A 12 22.98 -3.85 -13.71
CA GLN A 12 23.19 -4.22 -12.30
C GLN A 12 22.04 -3.74 -11.41
N LEU A 13 21.54 -2.52 -11.63
CA LEU A 13 20.39 -1.98 -10.91
C LEU A 13 19.14 -2.84 -11.13
N LEU A 14 18.85 -3.16 -12.39
CA LEU A 14 17.73 -4.01 -12.79
C LEU A 14 17.83 -5.39 -12.13
N GLN A 15 19.01 -6.02 -12.17
CA GLN A 15 19.23 -7.32 -11.52
C GLN A 15 19.02 -7.25 -9.99
N ARG A 16 19.60 -6.23 -9.32
CA ARG A 16 19.49 -6.05 -7.86
C ARG A 16 18.04 -5.93 -7.41
N TYR A 17 17.24 -5.14 -8.11
CA TYR A 17 15.84 -4.89 -7.76
C TYR A 17 14.85 -5.83 -8.45
N GLY A 18 15.33 -6.87 -9.15
CA GLY A 18 14.51 -7.98 -9.61
C GLY A 18 13.71 -7.69 -10.88
N PHE A 19 14.28 -6.97 -11.84
CA PHE A 19 13.65 -6.78 -13.15
C PHE A 19 13.31 -8.11 -13.83
N GLU A 20 12.08 -8.23 -14.34
CA GLU A 20 11.58 -9.43 -15.01
C GLU A 20 11.46 -9.18 -16.52
N ASP A 21 12.46 -9.62 -17.28
CA ASP A 21 12.59 -9.33 -18.70
C ASP A 21 11.50 -9.97 -19.58
N ILE A 22 11.14 -11.23 -19.30
CA ILE A 22 10.10 -11.96 -20.05
C ILE A 22 8.71 -11.34 -19.83
N PRO A 23 8.24 -11.12 -18.58
CA PRO A 23 7.00 -10.38 -18.35
C PRO A 23 7.01 -8.99 -18.98
N PHE A 24 8.11 -8.24 -18.85
CA PHE A 24 8.22 -6.90 -19.41
C PHE A 24 8.04 -6.88 -20.94
N GLU A 25 8.73 -7.75 -21.67
CA GLU A 25 8.59 -7.82 -23.13
C GLU A 25 7.17 -8.24 -23.53
N LYS A 26 6.55 -9.18 -22.81
CA LYS A 26 5.16 -9.57 -23.04
C LYS A 26 4.20 -8.37 -22.89
N LEU A 27 4.34 -7.59 -21.82
CA LEU A 27 3.52 -6.41 -21.56
C LEU A 27 3.68 -5.36 -22.67
N LYS A 28 4.92 -5.10 -23.10
CA LYS A 28 5.20 -4.23 -24.24
C LYS A 28 4.50 -4.70 -25.51
N GLN A 29 4.56 -5.99 -25.84
CA GLN A 29 3.88 -6.54 -27.02
C GLN A 29 2.35 -6.50 -26.91
N GLN A 30 1.79 -6.66 -25.71
CA GLN A 30 0.34 -6.51 -25.48
C GLN A 30 -0.09 -5.06 -25.69
N MET A 31 0.65 -4.09 -25.14
CA MET A 31 0.40 -2.67 -25.35
C MET A 31 0.45 -2.29 -26.84
N LEU A 32 1.47 -2.72 -27.59
CA LEU A 32 1.60 -2.44 -29.02
C LEU A 32 0.46 -3.03 -29.86
N ARG A 33 -0.16 -4.12 -29.39
CA ARG A 33 -1.35 -4.73 -30.00
C ARG A 33 -2.67 -4.07 -29.56
N GLY A 34 -2.63 -3.08 -28.68
CA GLY A 34 -3.82 -2.45 -28.11
C GLY A 34 -4.56 -3.33 -27.09
N GLU A 35 -3.90 -4.35 -26.54
CA GLU A 35 -4.45 -5.26 -25.53
C GLU A 35 -4.29 -4.70 -24.10
N LEU A 36 -3.47 -3.66 -23.92
CA LEU A 36 -3.32 -2.90 -22.68
C LEU A 36 -3.54 -1.42 -22.95
N GLY A 37 -4.32 -0.76 -22.10
CA GLY A 37 -4.66 0.65 -22.24
C GLY A 37 -5.83 1.03 -21.34
N GLU A 38 -6.16 2.32 -21.30
CA GLU A 38 -7.21 2.87 -20.42
C GLU A 38 -8.56 2.18 -20.63
N ALA A 39 -8.92 1.89 -21.89
CA ALA A 39 -10.16 1.18 -22.21
C ALA A 39 -10.15 -0.27 -21.71
N GLN A 40 -9.01 -0.97 -21.83
CA GLN A 40 -8.84 -2.36 -21.41
C GLN A 40 -8.73 -2.53 -19.89
N ASN A 41 -8.49 -1.44 -19.15
CA ASN A 41 -8.46 -1.47 -17.68
C ASN A 41 -9.87 -1.63 -17.07
N ARG A 42 -10.92 -1.31 -17.82
CA ARG A 42 -12.31 -1.38 -17.36
C ARG A 42 -12.76 -2.82 -17.16
N ILE A 43 -13.51 -3.06 -16.10
CA ILE A 43 -14.14 -4.35 -15.83
C ILE A 43 -15.22 -4.61 -16.87
N THR A 44 -15.20 -5.80 -17.46
CA THR A 44 -16.18 -6.25 -18.46
C THR A 44 -17.31 -7.10 -17.86
N GLY A 45 -17.12 -7.59 -16.62
CA GLY A 45 -18.13 -8.32 -15.86
C GLY A 45 -19.23 -7.41 -15.32
N ILE A 46 -20.19 -8.01 -14.60
CA ILE A 46 -21.28 -7.29 -13.97
C ILE A 46 -20.74 -6.60 -12.71
N VAL A 47 -20.85 -5.27 -12.66
CA VAL A 47 -20.43 -4.47 -11.50
C VAL A 47 -21.65 -3.94 -10.76
N GLU A 48 -21.73 -4.28 -9.47
CA GLU A 48 -22.81 -3.88 -8.57
C GLU A 48 -22.24 -3.18 -7.34
N PRO A 49 -23.00 -2.27 -6.69
CA PRO A 49 -22.63 -1.75 -5.38
C PRO A 49 -22.48 -2.88 -4.34
N PRO A 50 -21.77 -2.62 -3.23
CA PRO A 50 -21.67 -3.59 -2.14
C PRO A 50 -23.05 -3.90 -1.53
N GLU A 51 -23.26 -5.15 -1.14
CA GLU A 51 -24.47 -5.63 -0.47
C GLU A 51 -24.45 -5.33 1.04
N ALA A 52 -25.63 -5.48 1.68
CA ALA A 52 -25.75 -5.40 3.13
C ALA A 52 -24.99 -6.56 3.80
N GLY A 53 -23.77 -6.28 4.26
CA GLY A 53 -22.85 -7.25 4.86
C GLY A 53 -21.42 -7.15 4.32
N ASP A 54 -21.25 -6.65 3.09
CA ASP A 54 -19.91 -6.47 2.50
C ASP A 54 -19.11 -5.41 3.27
N LEU A 55 -19.77 -4.35 3.75
CA LEU A 55 -19.16 -3.26 4.51
C LEU A 55 -19.65 -3.26 5.96
N GLN A 56 -18.73 -3.46 6.89
CA GLN A 56 -19.01 -3.43 8.33
C GLN A 56 -18.40 -2.18 8.95
N ALA A 57 -19.09 -1.54 9.89
CA ALA A 57 -18.54 -0.38 10.59
C ALA A 57 -17.67 -0.82 11.76
N LEU A 58 -16.50 -0.18 11.91
CA LEU A 58 -15.70 -0.32 13.11
C LEU A 58 -16.53 0.13 14.33
N PRO A 59 -16.64 -0.70 15.38
CA PRO A 59 -17.42 -0.34 16.56
C PRO A 59 -16.92 0.98 17.18
N PRO A 60 -17.82 1.87 17.64
CA PRO A 60 -17.43 3.18 18.14
C PRO A 60 -16.39 3.09 19.27
N LEU A 61 -15.49 4.07 19.29
CA LEU A 61 -14.51 4.21 20.35
C LEU A 61 -15.17 4.19 21.74
N GLY A 62 -14.65 3.35 22.65
CA GLY A 62 -15.19 3.20 24.00
C GLY A 62 -16.40 2.28 24.15
N SER A 63 -16.92 1.70 23.07
CA SER A 63 -17.95 0.65 23.15
C SER A 63 -17.40 -0.67 23.71
N ASP A 64 -18.26 -1.52 24.27
CA ASP A 64 -17.88 -2.87 24.74
C ASP A 64 -17.32 -3.72 23.61
N LEU A 65 -17.93 -3.67 22.43
CA LEU A 65 -17.46 -4.41 21.27
C LEU A 65 -16.08 -3.93 20.81
N ARG A 66 -15.83 -2.61 20.78
CA ARG A 66 -14.49 -2.07 20.47
C ARG A 66 -13.46 -2.55 21.49
N ARG A 67 -13.79 -2.58 22.80
CA ARG A 67 -12.90 -3.13 23.84
C ARG A 67 -12.57 -4.60 23.61
N ALA A 68 -13.57 -5.43 23.33
CA ALA A 68 -13.37 -6.86 23.07
C ALA A 68 -12.47 -7.10 21.84
N LEU A 69 -12.67 -6.33 20.77
CA LEU A 69 -11.79 -6.38 19.59
C LEU A 69 -10.36 -5.93 19.94
N THR A 70 -10.20 -4.86 20.73
CA THR A 70 -8.88 -4.37 21.16
C THR A 70 -8.14 -5.45 21.93
N GLU A 71 -8.81 -6.10 22.89
CA GLU A 71 -8.23 -7.18 23.69
C GLU A 71 -7.80 -8.36 22.82
N ARG A 72 -8.63 -8.77 21.85
CA ARG A 72 -8.30 -9.84 20.88
C ARG A 72 -7.04 -9.50 20.07
N GLY A 73 -6.94 -8.28 19.56
CA GLY A 73 -5.75 -7.88 18.78
C GLY A 73 -4.50 -7.73 19.65
N GLN A 74 -4.61 -7.21 20.87
CA GLN A 74 -3.49 -7.13 21.81
C GLN A 74 -3.00 -8.52 22.19
N GLU A 75 -3.89 -9.49 22.34
CA GLU A 75 -3.50 -10.88 22.60
C GLU A 75 -2.72 -11.48 21.43
N ALA A 76 -3.17 -11.26 20.19
CA ALA A 76 -2.42 -11.67 19.00
C ALA A 76 -1.02 -11.01 18.94
N MET A 77 -0.92 -9.73 19.30
CA MET A 77 0.37 -9.02 19.38
C MET A 77 1.28 -9.66 20.44
N ARG A 78 0.79 -9.96 21.65
CA ARG A 78 1.56 -10.61 22.72
C ARG A 78 2.06 -12.01 22.33
N ARG A 79 1.28 -12.74 21.52
CA ARG A 79 1.68 -14.04 20.95
C ARG A 79 2.72 -13.93 19.84
N GLY A 80 3.13 -12.72 19.46
CA GLY A 80 4.09 -12.50 18.38
C GLY A 80 3.50 -12.74 16.98
N GLU A 81 2.18 -12.73 16.85
CA GLU A 81 1.49 -13.08 15.60
C GLU A 81 1.36 -11.89 14.64
N VAL A 82 1.67 -10.66 15.07
CA VAL A 82 1.36 -9.42 14.33
C VAL A 82 2.64 -8.68 13.94
N ALA A 83 2.72 -8.20 12.70
CA ALA A 83 3.71 -7.24 12.24
C ALA A 83 3.05 -6.04 11.55
N ALA A 84 3.77 -4.92 11.51
CA ALA A 84 3.41 -3.77 10.69
C ALA A 84 4.20 -3.80 9.37
N VAL A 85 3.55 -3.40 8.28
CA VAL A 85 4.17 -3.19 6.96
C VAL A 85 3.92 -1.75 6.53
N ILE A 86 4.97 -1.02 6.18
CA ILE A 86 4.85 0.38 5.75
C ILE A 86 5.32 0.49 4.30
N LEU A 87 4.44 0.97 3.43
CA LEU A 87 4.77 1.22 2.03
C LEU A 87 5.50 2.56 1.91
N ALA A 88 6.80 2.51 1.64
CA ALA A 88 7.70 3.67 1.59
C ALA A 88 8.45 3.77 0.24
N GLY A 89 8.04 3.03 -0.78
CA GLY A 89 8.68 3.03 -2.10
C GLY A 89 8.52 4.29 -2.94
N GLY A 90 7.68 5.24 -2.51
CA GLY A 90 7.31 6.42 -3.28
C GLY A 90 8.26 7.61 -3.11
N MET A 91 8.52 8.29 -4.22
CA MET A 91 9.16 9.61 -4.24
C MET A 91 8.10 10.72 -4.11
N ALA A 92 8.43 11.78 -3.39
CA ALA A 92 7.60 12.96 -3.23
C ALA A 92 7.94 14.01 -4.31
N THR A 93 7.56 13.74 -5.56
CA THR A 93 7.84 14.64 -6.70
C THR A 93 7.28 16.05 -6.48
N ARG A 94 6.11 16.16 -5.83
CA ARG A 94 5.48 17.45 -5.43
C ARG A 94 6.19 18.18 -4.28
N PHE A 95 7.15 17.53 -3.62
CA PHE A 95 7.99 18.08 -2.55
C PHE A 95 9.45 18.22 -3.02
N GLY A 96 9.66 18.47 -4.31
CA GLY A 96 11.00 18.65 -4.87
C GLY A 96 11.76 17.35 -5.15
N GLY A 97 11.08 16.21 -5.20
CA GLY A 97 11.71 14.94 -5.61
C GLY A 97 12.49 14.23 -4.51
N VAL A 98 12.15 14.46 -3.24
CA VAL A 98 12.73 13.76 -2.09
C VAL A 98 12.03 12.42 -1.83
N VAL A 99 12.65 11.54 -1.03
CA VAL A 99 12.00 10.32 -0.55
C VAL A 99 10.81 10.70 0.32
N LYS A 100 9.59 10.22 0.01
CA LYS A 100 8.37 10.64 0.72
C LYS A 100 8.44 10.35 2.22
N ALA A 101 9.04 9.22 2.58
CA ALA A 101 9.25 8.80 3.96
C ALA A 101 10.09 9.80 4.79
N ALA A 102 10.97 10.58 4.14
CA ALA A 102 11.87 11.55 4.77
C ALA A 102 11.29 12.97 4.90
N VAL A 103 10.10 13.22 4.36
CA VAL A 103 9.47 14.55 4.48
C VAL A 103 9.07 14.78 5.94
N GLU A 104 9.55 15.89 6.51
CA GLU A 104 9.18 16.38 7.84
C GLU A 104 7.71 16.81 7.87
N VAL A 105 6.97 16.39 8.89
CA VAL A 105 5.52 16.61 8.98
C VAL A 105 5.11 17.33 10.27
N LEU A 106 5.69 16.91 11.40
CA LEU A 106 5.30 17.39 12.72
C LEU A 106 6.51 17.42 13.65
N ASP A 107 6.74 18.56 14.28
CA ASP A 107 7.74 18.75 15.35
C ASP A 107 9.15 18.22 15.00
N GLY A 108 9.65 18.48 13.78
CA GLY A 108 10.97 18.00 13.35
C GLY A 108 11.02 16.55 12.89
N LYS A 109 9.90 15.82 12.92
CA LYS A 109 9.83 14.39 12.60
C LYS A 109 9.27 14.14 11.21
N SER A 110 9.91 13.21 10.51
CA SER A 110 9.49 12.71 9.20
C SER A 110 8.29 11.76 9.28
N PHE A 111 7.65 11.48 8.14
CA PHE A 111 6.59 10.47 8.07
C PHE A 111 7.05 9.12 8.64
N LEU A 112 8.26 8.67 8.28
CA LEU A 112 8.77 7.38 8.73
C LEU A 112 8.98 7.34 10.24
N GLU A 113 9.55 8.39 10.81
CA GLU A 113 9.77 8.50 12.25
C GLU A 113 8.44 8.43 13.01
N LEU A 114 7.43 9.20 12.59
CA LEU A 114 6.11 9.20 13.21
C LEU A 114 5.41 7.83 13.11
N LYS A 115 5.51 7.15 11.97
CA LYS A 115 4.96 5.78 11.81
C LYS A 115 5.67 4.77 12.71
N LEU A 116 6.98 4.88 12.89
CA LEU A 116 7.74 3.97 13.74
C LEU A 116 7.53 4.24 15.22
N GLU A 117 7.39 5.51 15.62
CA GLU A 117 7.00 5.89 16.97
C GLU A 117 5.62 5.37 17.35
N ASP A 118 4.64 5.43 16.43
CA ASP A 118 3.33 4.81 16.62
C ASP A 118 3.45 3.30 16.93
N VAL A 119 4.20 2.56 16.11
CA VAL A 119 4.38 1.12 16.35
C VAL A 119 5.09 0.85 17.68
N ARG A 120 6.08 1.65 18.07
CA ARG A 120 6.72 1.54 19.40
C ARG A 120 5.74 1.77 20.54
N ALA A 121 4.96 2.85 20.48
CA ALA A 121 3.96 3.14 21.50
C ALA A 121 2.91 2.03 21.61
N VAL A 122 2.51 1.43 20.49
CA VAL A 122 1.61 0.26 20.47
C VAL A 122 2.29 -0.97 21.08
N ALA A 123 3.54 -1.26 20.71
CA ALA A 123 4.29 -2.41 21.22
C ALA A 123 4.55 -2.32 22.73
N GLU A 124 4.79 -1.12 23.26
CA GLU A 124 4.94 -0.87 24.70
C GLU A 124 3.63 -1.09 25.45
N ARG A 125 2.52 -0.52 24.96
CA ARG A 125 1.20 -0.67 25.61
C ARG A 125 0.64 -2.08 25.55
N ALA A 126 0.92 -2.81 24.47
CA ALA A 126 0.51 -4.21 24.34
C ALA A 126 1.44 -5.17 25.10
N ASP A 127 2.57 -4.68 25.62
CA ASP A 127 3.71 -5.47 26.07
C ASP A 127 4.08 -6.59 25.08
N ALA A 128 4.25 -6.21 23.83
CA ALA A 128 4.52 -7.12 22.71
C ALA A 128 5.81 -6.74 21.98
N ARG A 129 6.39 -7.72 21.30
CA ARG A 129 7.44 -7.51 20.29
C ARG A 129 6.78 -7.47 18.92
N ILE A 130 6.87 -6.34 18.22
CA ILE A 130 6.18 -6.13 16.94
C ILE A 130 7.20 -5.80 15.86
N PRO A 131 7.50 -6.73 14.93
CA PRO A 131 8.36 -6.43 13.80
C PRO A 131 7.71 -5.42 12.84
N VAL A 132 8.57 -4.60 12.22
CA VAL A 132 8.18 -3.67 11.16
C VAL A 132 8.92 -4.01 9.88
N TYR A 133 8.17 -4.14 8.80
CA TYR A 133 8.69 -4.37 7.46
C TYR A 133 8.47 -3.14 6.58
N LEU A 134 9.56 -2.53 6.13
CA LEU A 134 9.50 -1.35 5.26
C LEU A 134 9.64 -1.78 3.81
N MET A 135 8.62 -1.52 3.00
CA MET A 135 8.69 -1.75 1.55
C MET A 135 9.27 -0.53 0.85
N SER A 136 10.51 -0.64 0.36
CA SER A 136 11.21 0.39 -0.40
C SER A 136 11.02 0.25 -1.92
N SER A 137 11.70 1.09 -2.69
CA SER A 137 11.96 0.91 -4.13
C SER A 137 13.44 1.15 -4.42
N PHE A 138 13.88 0.89 -5.66
CA PHE A 138 15.24 1.22 -6.09
C PHE A 138 15.63 2.69 -5.84
N ALA A 139 14.66 3.61 -5.82
CA ALA A 139 14.88 5.04 -5.60
C ALA A 139 14.87 5.44 -4.12
N THR A 140 14.33 4.59 -3.22
CA THR A 140 14.17 4.93 -1.79
C THR A 140 14.90 3.99 -0.84
N ASP A 141 15.41 2.84 -1.31
CA ASP A 141 15.96 1.76 -0.47
C ASP A 141 17.09 2.22 0.45
N GLU A 142 18.10 2.90 -0.09
CA GLU A 142 19.26 3.36 0.69
C GLU A 142 18.83 4.35 1.78
N ALA A 143 18.09 5.39 1.42
CA ALA A 143 17.63 6.41 2.35
C ALA A 143 16.75 5.80 3.46
N ILE A 144 15.83 4.89 3.12
CA ILE A 144 14.96 4.24 4.11
C ILE A 144 15.78 3.39 5.07
N ARG A 145 16.76 2.61 4.57
CA ARG A 145 17.63 1.80 5.44
C ARG A 145 18.40 2.69 6.42
N THR A 146 19.01 3.76 5.93
CA THR A 146 19.76 4.72 6.77
C THR A 146 18.87 5.37 7.82
N MET A 147 17.64 5.78 7.47
CA MET A 147 16.70 6.36 8.43
C MET A 147 16.21 5.34 9.46
N ALA A 148 15.96 4.10 9.04
CA ALA A 148 15.37 3.07 9.88
C ALA A 148 16.38 2.38 10.82
N GLU A 149 17.65 2.31 10.45
CA GLU A 149 18.71 1.66 11.25
C GLU A 149 18.77 2.16 12.70
N PRO A 150 18.91 3.47 13.00
CA PRO A 150 18.96 3.96 14.38
C PRO A 150 17.62 3.84 15.12
N LEU A 151 16.54 3.56 14.38
CA LEU A 151 15.19 3.45 14.90
C LEU A 151 14.83 1.98 15.26
N SER A 152 15.62 1.01 14.83
CA SER A 152 15.36 -0.40 15.12
C SER A 152 15.68 -0.73 16.58
N THR A 153 14.79 -1.46 17.26
CA THR A 153 14.98 -1.88 18.67
C THR A 153 14.68 -3.37 18.83
N GLU A 154 15.01 -3.96 19.98
CA GLU A 154 14.65 -5.35 20.26
C GLU A 154 13.13 -5.58 20.24
N ARG A 155 12.38 -4.61 20.78
CA ARG A 155 10.91 -4.64 20.86
C ARG A 155 10.26 -4.35 19.51
N VAL A 156 10.87 -3.49 18.70
CA VAL A 156 10.40 -3.14 17.34
C VAL A 156 11.56 -3.31 16.35
N PRO A 157 11.88 -4.56 15.97
CA PRO A 157 12.93 -4.79 14.98
C PRO A 157 12.42 -4.32 13.61
N ILE A 158 13.27 -3.61 12.88
CA ILE A 158 12.93 -3.09 11.55
C ILE A 158 13.74 -3.82 10.49
N GLU A 159 13.06 -4.30 9.46
CA GLU A 159 13.68 -4.88 8.28
C GLU A 159 13.12 -4.22 7.02
N THR A 160 14.01 -3.92 6.06
CA THR A 160 13.63 -3.28 4.80
C THR A 160 13.77 -4.29 3.66
N PHE A 161 12.71 -4.43 2.86
CA PHE A 161 12.71 -5.17 1.61
C PHE A 161 12.27 -4.24 0.48
N SER A 162 12.64 -4.56 -0.76
CA SER A 162 12.30 -3.72 -1.91
C SER A 162 11.20 -4.37 -2.76
N GLN A 163 10.33 -3.53 -3.30
CA GLN A 163 9.49 -3.92 -4.44
C GLN A 163 10.35 -4.11 -5.70
N PHE A 164 9.73 -4.53 -6.80
CA PHE A 164 10.47 -4.79 -8.02
C PHE A 164 10.86 -3.48 -8.72
N ILE A 165 11.60 -3.59 -9.83
CA ILE A 165 11.93 -2.49 -10.72
C ILE A 165 11.47 -2.85 -12.14
N SER A 166 11.07 -1.85 -12.90
CA SER A 166 10.78 -1.98 -14.33
C SER A 166 11.28 -0.76 -15.10
N LEU A 167 11.13 -0.79 -16.42
CA LEU A 167 11.53 0.29 -17.31
C LEU A 167 10.30 0.97 -17.91
N ARG A 168 10.39 2.27 -18.12
CA ARG A 168 9.42 3.01 -18.91
C ARG A 168 9.63 2.73 -20.39
N ILE A 169 8.55 2.82 -21.16
CA ILE A 169 8.59 2.77 -22.63
C ILE A 169 7.93 4.00 -23.22
N ALA A 170 8.34 4.38 -24.42
CA ALA A 170 7.64 5.38 -25.22
C ALA A 170 6.36 4.77 -25.85
N PRO A 171 5.41 5.58 -26.35
CA PRO A 171 4.19 5.08 -26.98
C PRO A 171 4.42 4.16 -28.19
N ASP A 172 5.56 4.26 -28.86
CA ASP A 172 5.97 3.38 -29.96
C ASP A 172 6.61 2.06 -29.49
N GLY A 173 6.70 1.84 -28.17
CA GLY A 173 7.30 0.67 -27.55
C GLY A 173 8.82 0.72 -27.40
N ALA A 174 9.51 1.79 -27.82
CA ALA A 174 10.93 1.94 -27.55
C ALA A 174 11.18 2.09 -26.04
N LEU A 175 12.35 1.66 -25.56
CA LEU A 175 12.75 1.95 -24.17
C LEU A 175 12.86 3.47 -23.98
N PHE A 176 12.22 3.98 -22.93
CA PHE A 176 12.21 5.41 -22.67
C PHE A 176 13.56 5.86 -22.11
N ARG A 177 14.06 6.99 -22.64
CA ARG A 177 15.26 7.67 -22.16
C ARG A 177 14.94 9.08 -21.70
N ASP A 178 15.51 9.47 -20.57
CA ASP A 178 15.39 10.82 -20.03
C ASP A 178 16.17 11.85 -20.88
N GLU A 179 16.15 13.13 -20.48
CA GLU A 179 16.91 14.19 -21.16
C GLU A 179 18.43 13.96 -21.21
N SER A 180 18.99 13.18 -20.27
CA SER A 180 20.40 12.81 -20.26
C SER A 180 20.74 11.65 -21.21
N GLY A 181 19.72 10.99 -21.76
CA GLY A 181 19.86 9.80 -22.60
C GLY A 181 19.96 8.49 -21.80
N ALA A 182 19.85 8.55 -20.47
CA ALA A 182 19.81 7.38 -19.61
C ALA A 182 18.45 6.68 -19.71
N LEU A 183 18.42 5.36 -19.54
CA LEU A 183 17.17 4.62 -19.41
C LEU A 183 16.41 5.09 -18.18
N SER A 184 15.08 5.09 -18.24
CA SER A 184 14.23 5.59 -17.15
C SER A 184 13.52 4.45 -16.41
N PRO A 185 14.01 4.01 -15.23
CA PRO A 185 13.36 2.98 -14.45
C PRO A 185 12.21 3.54 -13.60
N HIS A 186 11.30 2.65 -13.20
CA HIS A 186 10.22 2.94 -12.26
C HIS A 186 9.95 1.75 -11.33
N ALA A 187 9.31 2.03 -10.19
CA ALA A 187 8.75 1.02 -9.30
C ALA A 187 7.38 0.57 -9.84
N PRO A 188 7.11 -0.73 -10.05
CA PRO A 188 5.89 -1.24 -10.68
C PRO A 188 4.61 -1.19 -9.81
N GLY A 189 4.53 -0.27 -8.85
CA GLY A 189 3.37 -0.05 -8.01
C GLY A 189 3.31 -0.97 -6.78
N HIS A 190 2.44 -0.60 -5.85
CA HIS A 190 2.34 -1.28 -4.54
C HIS A 190 1.76 -2.70 -4.61
N GLY A 191 1.20 -3.12 -5.75
CA GLY A 191 0.80 -4.52 -5.98
C GLY A 191 1.95 -5.52 -5.90
N ASP A 192 3.20 -5.04 -5.93
CA ASP A 192 4.40 -5.84 -5.71
C ASP A 192 4.56 -6.34 -4.27
N LEU A 193 3.75 -5.86 -3.31
CA LEU A 193 3.92 -6.13 -1.89
C LEU A 193 4.15 -7.62 -1.57
N THR A 194 3.23 -8.49 -1.99
CA THR A 194 3.27 -9.91 -1.63
C THR A 194 4.43 -10.63 -2.31
N PHE A 195 4.73 -10.27 -3.56
CA PHE A 195 5.88 -10.79 -4.30
C PHE A 195 7.21 -10.34 -3.69
N GLY A 196 7.31 -9.07 -3.26
CA GLY A 196 8.51 -8.52 -2.62
C GLY A 196 8.77 -9.15 -1.24
N LEU A 197 7.71 -9.36 -0.46
CA LEU A 197 7.77 -10.07 0.81
C LEU A 197 8.25 -11.52 0.65
N ARG A 198 7.77 -12.23 -0.39
CA ARG A 198 8.18 -13.61 -0.70
C ARG A 198 9.62 -13.66 -1.22
N ARG A 199 9.96 -12.82 -2.21
CA ARG A 199 11.30 -12.75 -2.82
C ARG A 199 12.39 -12.43 -1.81
N SER A 200 12.11 -11.59 -0.82
CA SER A 200 13.08 -11.21 0.22
C SER A 200 13.27 -12.26 1.32
N GLY A 201 12.39 -13.27 1.42
CA GLY A 201 12.38 -14.23 2.53
C GLY A 201 11.76 -13.67 3.82
N VAL A 202 11.34 -12.39 3.84
CA VAL A 202 10.72 -11.75 5.01
C VAL A 202 9.44 -12.49 5.42
N LEU A 203 8.60 -12.86 4.45
CA LEU A 203 7.35 -13.56 4.74
C LEU A 203 7.60 -14.94 5.36
N GLU A 204 8.54 -15.69 4.77
CA GLU A 204 8.93 -17.01 5.27
C GLU A 204 9.47 -16.90 6.70
N ALA A 205 10.40 -15.97 6.94
CA ALA A 205 11.00 -15.74 8.26
C ALA A 205 9.97 -15.29 9.30
N PHE A 206 9.02 -14.43 8.93
CA PHE A 206 7.92 -14.01 9.79
C PHE A 206 7.04 -15.20 10.19
N ARG A 207 6.59 -15.98 9.21
CA ARG A 207 5.75 -17.17 9.44
C ARG A 207 6.45 -18.23 10.28
N ALA A 208 7.74 -18.48 10.01
CA ALA A 208 8.54 -19.45 10.76
C ALA A 208 8.66 -19.10 12.26
N ARG A 209 8.50 -17.82 12.62
CA ARG A 209 8.49 -17.33 14.01
C ARG A 209 7.10 -17.27 14.64
N GLY A 210 6.08 -17.82 13.98
CA GLY A 210 4.69 -17.79 14.45
C GLY A 210 3.89 -16.58 13.99
N GLY A 211 4.45 -15.75 13.10
CA GLY A 211 3.75 -14.62 12.50
C GLY A 211 2.53 -15.04 11.67
N ARG A 212 1.41 -14.33 11.83
CA ARG A 212 0.13 -14.64 11.17
C ARG A 212 -0.50 -13.45 10.46
N VAL A 213 -0.34 -12.24 11.00
CA VAL A 213 -1.07 -11.06 10.55
C VAL A 213 -0.09 -9.93 10.22
N LEU A 214 -0.23 -9.37 9.03
CA LEU A 214 0.50 -8.19 8.58
C LEU A 214 -0.47 -7.03 8.40
N MET A 215 -0.27 -5.93 9.12
CA MET A 215 -1.01 -4.69 8.89
C MET A 215 -0.20 -3.76 7.99
N MET A 216 -0.64 -3.60 6.75
CA MET A 216 -0.04 -2.74 5.75
C MET A 216 -0.70 -1.37 5.68
N SER A 217 0.12 -0.32 5.55
CA SER A 217 -0.36 1.05 5.34
C SER A 217 0.62 1.90 4.53
N ASN A 218 0.11 2.94 3.87
CA ASN A 218 0.94 3.96 3.22
C ASN A 218 1.71 4.78 4.25
N VAL A 219 2.97 5.13 3.93
CA VAL A 219 3.79 6.01 4.79
C VAL A 219 3.17 7.41 4.96
N ASP A 220 2.42 7.88 3.97
CA ASP A 220 1.84 9.24 3.96
C ASP A 220 0.49 9.39 4.66
N ASN A 221 -0.11 8.29 5.15
CA ASN A 221 -1.29 8.32 6.01
C ASN A 221 -0.88 8.02 7.45
N LEU A 222 -0.60 9.08 8.22
CA LEU A 222 -0.17 8.98 9.61
C LEU A 222 -1.27 8.47 10.55
N THR A 223 -2.53 8.65 10.18
CA THR A 223 -3.67 8.17 10.99
C THR A 223 -3.98 6.68 10.82
N ALA A 224 -3.40 6.02 9.82
CA ALA A 224 -3.40 4.55 9.71
C ALA A 224 -2.37 3.96 10.69
N THR A 225 -2.63 4.10 11.99
CA THR A 225 -1.81 3.56 13.08
C THR A 225 -1.99 2.05 13.19
N LEU A 226 -1.03 1.36 13.79
CA LEU A 226 -1.20 -0.05 14.17
C LEU A 226 -2.23 -0.14 15.31
N ASP A 227 -3.44 -0.58 14.98
CA ASP A 227 -4.58 -0.53 15.90
C ASP A 227 -5.04 -1.94 16.29
N PRO A 228 -4.93 -2.33 17.58
CA PRO A 228 -5.31 -3.67 18.02
C PRO A 228 -6.75 -4.03 17.72
N ALA A 229 -7.70 -3.10 17.75
CA ALA A 229 -9.07 -3.47 17.44
C ALA A 229 -9.34 -3.63 15.94
N ILE A 230 -8.50 -3.07 15.06
CA ILE A 230 -8.53 -3.42 13.63
C ILE A 230 -8.01 -4.85 13.44
N ILE A 231 -6.91 -5.21 14.12
CA ILE A 231 -6.42 -6.60 14.14
C ILE A 231 -7.47 -7.56 14.70
N GLY A 232 -8.11 -7.19 15.82
CA GLY A 232 -9.18 -7.97 16.43
C GLY A 232 -10.38 -8.16 15.51
N ALA A 233 -10.78 -7.12 14.77
CA ALA A 233 -11.86 -7.19 13.79
C ALA A 233 -11.50 -8.15 12.65
N HIS A 234 -10.29 -8.05 12.10
CA HIS A 234 -9.80 -8.98 11.07
C HIS A 234 -9.85 -10.43 11.55
N LEU A 235 -9.36 -10.69 12.77
CA LEU A 235 -9.40 -12.03 13.38
C LEU A 235 -10.82 -12.53 13.64
N GLU A 236 -11.77 -11.63 13.92
CA GLU A 236 -13.18 -11.96 14.10
C GLU A 236 -13.87 -12.31 12.78
N PHE A 237 -13.57 -11.56 11.72
CA PHE A 237 -14.10 -11.81 10.38
C PHE A 237 -13.59 -13.13 9.82
N GLY A 238 -12.36 -13.55 10.19
CA GLY A 238 -11.74 -14.76 9.65
C GLY A 238 -11.40 -14.64 8.15
N ALA A 239 -11.40 -13.41 7.61
CA ALA A 239 -11.06 -13.13 6.23
C ALA A 239 -9.54 -13.27 6.00
N ALA A 240 -9.14 -13.58 4.77
CA ALA A 240 -7.73 -13.56 4.39
C ALA A 240 -7.18 -12.13 4.23
N LEU A 241 -8.05 -11.17 3.93
CA LEU A 241 -7.72 -9.76 3.79
C LEU A 241 -8.84 -8.89 4.38
N THR A 242 -8.50 -7.89 5.19
CA THR A 242 -9.46 -6.86 5.62
C THR A 242 -8.97 -5.49 5.15
N ALA A 243 -9.81 -4.77 4.44
CA ALA A 243 -9.49 -3.46 3.88
C ALA A 243 -10.23 -2.34 4.62
N GLU A 244 -9.49 -1.32 5.07
CA GLU A 244 -10.10 -0.14 5.67
C GLU A 244 -10.67 0.80 4.60
N MET A 245 -11.93 1.20 4.80
CA MET A 245 -12.72 2.05 3.90
C MET A 245 -13.12 3.34 4.60
N ALA A 246 -12.75 4.50 4.04
CA ALA A 246 -13.11 5.80 4.60
C ALA A 246 -14.34 6.40 3.87
N PRO A 247 -15.20 7.17 4.56
CA PRO A 247 -16.23 7.97 3.92
C PRO A 247 -15.67 8.90 2.84
N LYS A 248 -16.32 8.94 1.68
CA LYS A 248 -16.00 9.89 0.61
C LYS A 248 -16.42 11.31 0.99
N GLU A 249 -15.61 12.28 0.58
CA GLU A 249 -15.90 13.70 0.56
C GLU A 249 -15.95 14.21 -0.89
N PRO A 250 -16.59 15.36 -1.16
CA PRO A 250 -16.66 15.94 -2.49
C PRO A 250 -15.26 16.10 -3.12
N GLY A 251 -15.07 15.50 -4.30
CA GLY A 251 -13.81 15.57 -5.05
C GLY A 251 -12.87 14.38 -4.84
N ASP A 252 -13.17 13.48 -3.89
CA ASP A 252 -12.39 12.25 -3.75
C ASP A 252 -12.54 11.36 -4.97
N LYS A 253 -11.40 10.81 -5.40
CA LYS A 253 -11.32 9.80 -6.45
C LYS A 253 -10.41 8.69 -5.96
N GLY A 254 -10.87 7.46 -6.07
CA GLY A 254 -10.09 6.29 -5.66
C GLY A 254 -10.87 5.01 -5.83
N GLY A 255 -10.21 3.88 -5.57
CA GLY A 255 -10.88 2.59 -5.55
C GLY A 255 -11.94 2.50 -4.46
N ALA A 256 -12.96 1.69 -4.71
CA ALA A 256 -14.09 1.51 -3.80
C ALA A 256 -14.50 0.02 -3.76
N PRO A 257 -15.13 -0.45 -2.68
CA PRO A 257 -15.64 -1.81 -2.62
C PRO A 257 -16.86 -1.93 -3.54
N ALA A 258 -16.83 -2.89 -4.45
CA ALA A 258 -17.93 -3.23 -5.36
C ALA A 258 -17.98 -4.74 -5.57
N ARG A 259 -19.13 -5.25 -6.00
CA ARG A 259 -19.28 -6.65 -6.39
C ARG A 259 -19.02 -6.77 -7.89
N VAL A 260 -18.11 -7.65 -8.26
CA VAL A 260 -17.82 -8.00 -9.65
C VAL A 260 -18.16 -9.47 -9.83
N ASP A 261 -19.13 -9.76 -10.68
CA ASP A 261 -19.65 -11.12 -10.92
C ASP A 261 -19.99 -11.84 -9.60
N GLY A 262 -20.63 -11.13 -8.68
CA GLY A 262 -21.06 -11.65 -7.37
C GLY A 262 -19.95 -11.75 -6.31
N ARG A 263 -18.74 -11.23 -6.55
CA ARG A 263 -17.66 -11.19 -5.54
C ARG A 263 -17.35 -9.75 -5.13
N ALA A 264 -17.47 -9.46 -3.84
CA ALA A 264 -17.03 -8.18 -3.27
C ALA A 264 -15.50 -8.04 -3.34
N GLN A 265 -15.02 -6.96 -3.94
CA GLN A 265 -13.62 -6.64 -4.15
C GLN A 265 -13.41 -5.13 -4.29
N ILE A 266 -12.17 -4.68 -4.22
CA ILE A 266 -11.80 -3.29 -4.52
C ILE A 266 -11.68 -3.14 -6.03
N VAL A 267 -12.44 -2.19 -6.56
CA VAL A 267 -12.35 -1.75 -7.94
C VAL A 267 -11.81 -0.32 -7.94
N GLU A 268 -10.70 -0.09 -8.65
CA GLU A 268 -10.13 1.25 -8.80
C GLU A 268 -11.03 2.15 -9.66
N ALA A 269 -11.00 3.46 -9.42
CA ALA A 269 -11.90 4.42 -10.08
C ALA A 269 -11.88 4.29 -11.62
N PHE A 270 -10.70 4.12 -12.21
CA PHE A 270 -10.52 3.99 -13.67
C PHE A 270 -10.93 2.61 -14.22
N ARG A 271 -11.22 1.63 -13.36
CA ARG A 271 -11.65 0.29 -13.74
C ARG A 271 -13.17 0.12 -13.75
N PHE A 272 -13.93 1.04 -13.17
CA PHE A 272 -15.38 0.97 -13.24
C PHE A 272 -15.87 1.09 -14.70
N PRO A 273 -16.96 0.39 -15.06
CA PRO A 273 -17.69 0.64 -16.30
C PRO A 273 -18.09 2.11 -16.42
N GLU A 274 -18.17 2.64 -17.64
CA GLU A 274 -18.49 4.07 -17.87
C GLU A 274 -19.89 4.47 -17.41
N ASP A 275 -20.81 3.52 -17.44
CA ASP A 275 -22.20 3.67 -17.04
C ASP A 275 -22.43 3.36 -15.55
N PHE A 276 -21.39 2.96 -14.81
CA PHE A 276 -21.50 2.72 -13.39
C PHE A 276 -21.38 4.02 -12.58
N ASP A 277 -22.45 4.34 -11.85
CA ASP A 277 -22.45 5.46 -10.91
C ASP A 277 -21.70 5.10 -9.61
N GLN A 278 -20.44 5.53 -9.52
CA GLN A 278 -19.58 5.30 -8.35
C GLN A 278 -20.04 6.08 -7.09
N GLU A 279 -20.87 7.11 -7.23
CA GLU A 279 -21.39 7.90 -6.10
C GLU A 279 -22.35 7.08 -5.23
N ARG A 280 -22.88 5.98 -5.78
CA ARG A 280 -23.67 4.97 -5.02
C ARG A 280 -22.85 4.27 -3.94
N ILE A 281 -21.52 4.36 -3.99
CA ILE A 281 -20.61 3.78 -3.00
C ILE A 281 -20.07 4.91 -2.12
N PRO A 282 -20.54 5.07 -0.87
CA PRO A 282 -20.24 6.23 -0.02
C PRO A 282 -18.85 6.15 0.65
N VAL A 283 -18.06 5.14 0.32
CA VAL A 283 -16.73 4.91 0.88
C VAL A 283 -15.70 4.62 -0.21
N PHE A 284 -14.44 4.77 0.12
CA PHE A 284 -13.32 4.45 -0.76
C PHE A 284 -12.15 3.84 0.01
N ASN A 285 -11.29 3.16 -0.74
CA ASN A 285 -10.13 2.44 -0.26
C ASN A 285 -9.10 3.41 0.33
N THR A 286 -8.72 3.19 1.59
CA THR A 286 -7.65 3.94 2.26
C THR A 286 -6.25 3.47 1.89
N ASN A 287 -6.16 2.32 1.20
CA ASN A 287 -4.94 1.55 0.96
C ASN A 287 -4.26 1.11 2.27
N THR A 288 -5.07 0.76 3.27
CA THR A 288 -4.66 0.13 4.53
C THR A 288 -5.32 -1.23 4.63
N PHE A 289 -4.52 -2.27 4.83
CA PHE A 289 -4.96 -3.66 4.82
C PHE A 289 -4.43 -4.43 6.02
N VAL A 290 -5.23 -5.37 6.52
CA VAL A 290 -4.77 -6.45 7.38
C VAL A 290 -4.77 -7.73 6.57
N LEU A 291 -3.65 -8.41 6.52
CA LEU A 291 -3.40 -9.56 5.64
C LEU A 291 -3.04 -10.79 6.48
N ASP A 292 -3.67 -11.93 6.17
CA ASP A 292 -3.20 -13.22 6.66
C ASP A 292 -1.93 -13.64 5.92
N ALA A 293 -0.86 -13.87 6.69
CA ALA A 293 0.48 -14.15 6.17
C ALA A 293 0.55 -15.47 5.39
N ALA A 294 -0.28 -16.46 5.73
CA ALA A 294 -0.32 -17.72 4.99
C ALA A 294 -1.11 -17.56 3.69
N ALA A 295 -2.20 -16.79 3.69
CA ALA A 295 -3.02 -16.56 2.52
C ALA A 295 -2.29 -15.76 1.43
N ILE A 296 -1.42 -14.82 1.81
CA ILE A 296 -0.63 -14.04 0.85
C ILE A 296 0.64 -14.74 0.36
N ASP A 297 0.99 -15.90 0.93
CA ASP A 297 2.12 -16.72 0.46
C ASP A 297 1.73 -17.57 -0.75
N ALA A 298 1.32 -16.88 -1.81
CA ALA A 298 0.84 -17.47 -3.05
C ALA A 298 1.26 -16.63 -4.26
N GLU A 299 1.12 -17.21 -5.45
CA GLU A 299 1.18 -16.47 -6.70
C GLU A 299 -0.19 -15.88 -7.01
N PHE A 300 -0.22 -14.59 -7.36
CA PHE A 300 -1.44 -13.90 -7.79
C PHE A 300 -1.25 -13.40 -9.22
N ALA A 301 -2.19 -13.71 -10.10
CA ALA A 301 -2.19 -13.21 -11.47
C ALA A 301 -2.76 -11.77 -11.52
N LEU A 302 -2.15 -10.85 -10.78
CA LEU A 302 -2.57 -9.45 -10.75
C LEU A 302 -2.49 -8.83 -12.16
N THR A 303 -3.44 -7.95 -12.45
CA THR A 303 -3.51 -7.19 -13.69
C THR A 303 -2.37 -6.17 -13.75
N TRP A 304 -1.72 -6.08 -14.90
CA TRP A 304 -0.77 -5.02 -15.21
C TRP A 304 -1.50 -3.86 -15.88
N PHE A 305 -1.52 -2.70 -15.23
CA PHE A 305 -2.12 -1.48 -15.76
C PHE A 305 -1.06 -0.67 -16.51
N ALA A 306 -1.31 -0.37 -17.78
CA ALA A 306 -0.50 0.59 -18.53
C ALA A 306 -0.92 2.01 -18.15
N VAL A 307 -0.02 2.76 -17.52
CA VAL A 307 -0.27 4.12 -17.03
C VAL A 307 0.53 5.12 -17.87
N ASN A 308 -0.19 6.06 -18.47
CA ASN A 308 0.40 7.20 -19.16
C ASN A 308 1.00 8.19 -18.15
N LYS A 309 2.25 8.60 -18.37
CA LYS A 309 2.97 9.61 -17.60
C LYS A 309 3.63 10.62 -18.55
N ALA A 310 3.94 11.79 -18.00
CA ALA A 310 4.87 12.73 -18.60
C ALA A 310 6.17 12.70 -17.80
N VAL A 311 7.27 12.35 -18.46
CA VAL A 311 8.64 12.38 -17.90
C VAL A 311 9.43 13.33 -18.77
N ASP A 312 10.00 14.38 -18.16
CA ASP A 312 10.71 15.45 -18.87
C ASP A 312 9.92 16.04 -20.05
N GLY A 313 8.60 16.24 -19.85
CA GLY A 313 7.69 16.74 -20.87
C GLY A 313 7.38 15.77 -22.02
N LYS A 314 7.93 14.56 -22.02
CA LYS A 314 7.71 13.52 -23.05
C LYS A 314 6.73 12.46 -22.54
N PRO A 315 5.87 11.90 -23.41
CA PRO A 315 4.98 10.82 -23.05
C PRO A 315 5.79 9.55 -22.75
N ALA A 316 5.53 8.96 -21.58
CA ALA A 316 6.10 7.71 -21.13
C ALA A 316 4.97 6.79 -20.64
N ILE A 317 5.14 5.49 -20.81
CA ILE A 317 4.23 4.48 -20.33
C ILE A 317 4.97 3.65 -19.29
N GLN A 318 4.30 3.40 -18.18
CA GLN A 318 4.78 2.53 -17.11
C GLN A 318 3.72 1.50 -16.77
N PHE A 319 4.15 0.26 -16.54
CA PHE A 319 3.28 -0.82 -16.10
C PHE A 319 3.27 -0.90 -14.58
N GLU A 320 2.08 -0.93 -13.99
CA GLU A 320 1.88 -0.98 -12.53
C GLU A 320 0.90 -2.07 -12.13
N ARG A 321 1.08 -2.62 -10.92
CA ARG A 321 0.12 -3.48 -10.23
C ARG A 321 -0.40 -2.79 -8.98
N LEU A 322 -1.63 -3.12 -8.59
CA LEU A 322 -2.32 -2.49 -7.48
C LEU A 322 -2.70 -3.52 -6.43
N VAL A 323 -2.23 -3.31 -5.21
CA VAL A 323 -2.41 -4.24 -4.08
C VAL A 323 -3.89 -4.47 -3.72
N GLY A 324 -4.77 -3.50 -3.98
CA GLY A 324 -6.21 -3.65 -3.76
C GLY A 324 -6.82 -4.80 -4.57
N GLU A 325 -6.23 -5.15 -5.71
CA GLU A 325 -6.69 -6.26 -6.55
C GLU A 325 -6.54 -7.64 -5.88
N LEU A 326 -5.73 -7.77 -4.82
CA LEU A 326 -5.69 -8.98 -4.00
C LEU A 326 -7.08 -9.41 -3.50
N THR A 327 -7.99 -8.45 -3.29
CA THR A 327 -9.38 -8.72 -2.88
C THR A 327 -10.20 -9.50 -3.91
N SER A 328 -9.79 -9.48 -5.19
CA SER A 328 -10.39 -10.32 -6.24
C SER A 328 -9.99 -11.80 -6.12
N PHE A 329 -8.89 -12.10 -5.42
CA PHE A 329 -8.36 -13.44 -5.22
C PHE A 329 -8.62 -13.99 -3.81
N LEU A 330 -8.54 -13.12 -2.80
CA LEU A 330 -8.62 -13.48 -1.39
C LEU A 330 -10.00 -13.22 -0.81
N ASP A 331 -10.46 -14.11 0.06
CA ASP A 331 -11.65 -13.85 0.85
C ASP A 331 -11.44 -12.58 1.69
N SER A 332 -12.32 -11.60 1.49
CA SER A 332 -12.04 -10.21 1.87
C SER A 332 -13.20 -9.60 2.66
N ALA A 333 -12.86 -8.89 3.73
CA ALA A 333 -13.80 -8.07 4.49
C ALA A 333 -13.50 -6.58 4.28
N PHE A 334 -14.55 -5.75 4.27
CA PHE A 334 -14.43 -4.29 4.16
C PHE A 334 -14.87 -3.64 5.46
N LEU A 335 -13.97 -2.88 6.07
CA LEU A 335 -14.20 -2.23 7.36
C LEU A 335 -14.30 -0.72 7.16
N ARG A 336 -15.49 -0.15 7.36
CA ARG A 336 -15.68 1.30 7.41
C ARG A 336 -15.03 1.86 8.66
N VAL A 337 -14.11 2.79 8.46
CA VAL A 337 -13.38 3.51 9.50
C VAL A 337 -13.72 5.00 9.49
N GLU A 338 -13.42 5.70 10.57
CA GLU A 338 -13.62 7.15 10.62
C GLU A 338 -12.55 7.88 9.81
N ARG A 339 -12.96 8.92 9.09
CA ARG A 339 -12.04 9.81 8.38
C ARG A 339 -11.47 10.88 9.29
N HIS A 340 -12.30 11.46 10.17
CA HIS A 340 -11.97 12.62 10.99
C HIS A 340 -12.09 12.34 12.48
N GLY A 341 -11.56 13.26 13.30
CA GLY A 341 -11.72 13.20 14.74
C GLY A 341 -10.75 12.24 15.44
N PRO A 342 -11.01 11.91 16.72
CA PRO A 342 -10.05 11.18 17.54
C PRO A 342 -9.84 9.72 17.12
N ASP A 343 -10.75 9.16 16.33
CA ASP A 343 -10.62 7.81 15.76
C ASP A 343 -10.34 7.83 14.25
N ALA A 344 -9.89 8.98 13.71
CA ALA A 344 -9.51 9.10 12.30
C ALA A 344 -8.50 8.01 11.89
N ARG A 345 -8.69 7.45 10.71
CA ARG A 345 -7.80 6.46 10.09
C ARG A 345 -7.39 6.82 8.66
N PHE A 346 -7.88 7.94 8.15
CA PHE A 346 -7.56 8.41 6.80
C PHE A 346 -7.33 9.91 6.73
N GLN A 347 -6.06 10.29 6.76
CA GLN A 347 -5.56 11.67 6.65
C GLN A 347 -4.27 11.67 5.81
N PRO A 348 -4.34 11.33 4.51
CA PRO A 348 -3.16 11.24 3.67
C PRO A 348 -2.64 12.63 3.30
N ILE A 349 -1.32 12.83 3.32
CA ILE A 349 -0.69 14.06 2.84
C ILE A 349 -0.07 13.80 1.47
N LYS A 350 -0.70 14.28 0.39
CA LYS A 350 -0.23 14.08 -1.00
C LYS A 350 0.51 15.31 -1.54
N THR A 351 0.17 16.50 -1.08
CA THR A 351 0.81 17.78 -1.46
C THR A 351 1.23 18.57 -0.22
N PRO A 352 2.09 19.60 -0.37
CA PRO A 352 2.43 20.49 0.73
C PRO A 352 1.21 21.17 1.36
N GLU A 353 0.21 21.55 0.56
CA GLU A 353 -1.02 22.19 1.03
C GLU A 353 -1.85 21.27 1.95
N ASP A 354 -1.81 19.96 1.70
CA ASP A 354 -2.47 18.97 2.58
C ASP A 354 -1.88 18.98 4.00
N MET A 355 -0.60 19.38 4.17
CA MET A 355 0.03 19.37 5.50
C MET A 355 -0.71 20.25 6.49
N ASP A 356 -1.02 21.49 6.13
CA ASP A 356 -1.69 22.42 7.05
C ASP A 356 -3.16 22.04 7.27
N LYS A 357 -3.80 21.49 6.22
CA LYS A 357 -5.19 21.04 6.26
C LYS A 357 -5.37 19.83 7.20
N GLU A 358 -4.55 18.80 7.04
CA GLU A 358 -4.76 17.51 7.73
C GLU A 358 -4.06 17.43 9.10
N ARG A 359 -3.06 18.30 9.37
CA ARG A 359 -2.30 18.29 10.65
C ARG A 359 -3.19 18.32 11.90
N PRO A 360 -4.28 19.14 11.99
CA PRO A 360 -5.13 19.14 13.18
C PRO A 360 -5.76 17.78 13.49
N ASP A 361 -6.28 17.08 12.47
CA ASP A 361 -6.88 15.75 12.66
C ASP A 361 -5.81 14.69 12.93
N ILE A 362 -4.65 14.76 12.26
CA ILE A 362 -3.50 13.88 12.54
C ILE A 362 -3.09 13.99 14.01
N VAL A 363 -2.84 15.21 14.50
CA VAL A 363 -2.43 15.45 15.90
C VAL A 363 -3.50 14.96 16.86
N LYS A 364 -4.78 15.22 16.58
CA LYS A 364 -5.90 14.79 17.42
C LYS A 364 -5.99 13.27 17.52
N ALA A 365 -5.89 12.57 16.39
CA ALA A 365 -5.97 11.11 16.34
C ALA A 365 -4.76 10.44 17.00
N LEU A 366 -3.54 10.90 16.71
CA LEU A 366 -2.33 10.33 17.30
C LEU A 366 -2.27 10.53 18.81
N LYS A 367 -2.68 11.71 19.33
CA LYS A 367 -2.80 11.93 20.78
C LYS A 367 -3.85 11.04 21.43
N ALA A 368 -5.03 10.90 20.81
CA ALA A 368 -6.09 10.02 21.31
C ALA A 368 -5.63 8.56 21.39
N ARG A 369 -4.69 8.16 20.52
CA ARG A 369 -4.07 6.83 20.49
C ARG A 369 -2.74 6.75 21.22
N GLY A 370 -2.29 7.78 21.94
CA GLY A 370 -1.03 7.75 22.70
C GLY A 370 0.22 7.51 21.85
N SER A 371 0.16 7.89 20.57
CA SER A 371 1.27 7.79 19.61
C SER A 371 2.03 9.12 19.45
N LEU A 372 1.56 10.17 20.14
CA LEU A 372 2.19 11.49 20.30
C LEU A 372 2.12 11.96 21.75
#